data_AF-A0A8S9HK31-F1
#
_entry.id   AF-A0A8S9HK31-F1
#
_cell.length_a   1.000
_cell.length_b   1.000
_cell.length_c   1.000
_cell.angle_alpha   90.00
_cell.angle_beta   90.00
_cell.angle_gamma   90.00
#
_symmetry.space_group_name_H-M   'P 1'
#
loop_
_entity.id
_entity.type
_entity.pdbx_description
1 polymer ?
#
loop_
_entity_poly.entity_id
_entity_poly.type
_entity_poly.pdbx_seq_one_letter_code
_entity_poly.pdbx_strand_id
1 'polypeptide(L)'
;MAAKQSSELCIQRNDPLNGVLSEDQVGIDRATGRRKINPKVLQNMREYILAADEGEKRVREERVRQSILDFKKDPRGQKEFLRLEPAPVFISDVNREKGLIFDYSGKDIEKAS
;
A
#
# COMPACT_ATOMS: atom_id res chain seq x y z
N MET A 1 22.63 4.12 -6.94
CA MET A 1 21.76 2.93 -6.85
C MET A 1 20.27 3.32 -7.01
N ALA A 2 19.86 3.85 -8.17
CA ALA A 2 18.50 4.43 -8.34
C ALA A 2 17.64 3.76 -9.45
N ALA A 3 18.19 2.83 -10.24
CA ALA A 3 17.49 2.24 -11.38
C ALA A 3 16.68 0.97 -11.06
N LYS A 4 16.75 0.42 -9.84
CA LYS A 4 16.15 -0.89 -9.50
C LYS A 4 14.71 -0.80 -8.94
N GLN A 5 14.22 0.41 -8.61
CA GLN A 5 12.94 0.59 -7.93
C GLN A 5 11.73 0.76 -8.86
N SER A 6 11.92 1.17 -10.12
CA SER A 6 10.82 1.35 -11.08
C SER A 6 10.33 0.03 -11.68
N SER A 7 11.23 -0.93 -11.90
CA SER A 7 10.90 -2.24 -12.48
C SER A 7 10.05 -3.14 -11.57
N GLU A 8 10.02 -2.86 -10.26
CA GLU A 8 9.20 -3.60 -9.28
C GLU A 8 7.79 -3.04 -9.10
N LEU A 9 7.52 -1.84 -9.62
CA LEU A 9 6.20 -1.19 -9.53
C LEU A 9 5.32 -1.52 -10.74
N CYS A 10 5.91 -2.07 -11.79
CA CYS A 10 5.27 -2.41 -13.05
C CYS A 10 5.28 -3.92 -13.26
N ILE A 11 4.20 -4.47 -13.80
CA ILE A 11 4.16 -5.88 -14.18
C ILE A 11 5.01 -6.04 -15.45
N GLN A 12 6.03 -6.89 -15.39
CA GLN A 12 6.91 -7.15 -16.53
C GLN A 12 6.16 -7.92 -17.60
N ARG A 13 6.55 -7.78 -18.88
CA ARG A 13 5.89 -8.50 -19.98
C ARG A 13 5.93 -10.03 -19.83
N ASN A 14 6.98 -10.54 -19.19
CA ASN A 14 7.20 -11.97 -18.95
C ASN A 14 6.63 -12.44 -17.58
N ASP A 15 5.97 -11.56 -16.83
CA ASP A 15 5.36 -11.90 -15.54
C ASP A 15 4.06 -12.70 -15.76
N PRO A 16 3.81 -13.81 -15.02
CA PRO A 16 2.54 -14.54 -15.06
C PRO A 16 1.30 -13.69 -14.76
N LEU A 17 1.48 -12.54 -14.09
CA LEU A 17 0.39 -11.60 -13.81
C LEU A 17 0.12 -10.63 -14.97
N ASN A 18 0.95 -10.63 -16.02
CA ASN A 18 0.74 -9.79 -17.19
C ASN A 18 -0.54 -10.21 -17.93
N GLY A 19 -1.44 -9.26 -18.16
CA GLY A 19 -2.77 -9.50 -18.72
C GLY A 19 -3.82 -9.93 -17.69
N VAL A 20 -3.41 -10.38 -16.49
CA VAL A 20 -4.31 -10.69 -15.38
C VAL A 20 -4.65 -9.41 -14.61
N LEU A 21 -3.61 -8.66 -14.23
CA LEU A 21 -3.71 -7.41 -13.48
C LEU A 21 -3.21 -6.23 -14.32
N SER A 22 -3.86 -5.08 -14.16
CA SER A 22 -3.48 -3.83 -14.82
C SER A 22 -2.51 -3.02 -13.95
N GLU A 23 -1.65 -2.21 -14.57
CA GLU A 23 -0.69 -1.34 -13.85
C GLU A 23 -1.37 -0.43 -12.82
N ASP A 24 -2.59 0.04 -13.12
CA ASP A 24 -3.40 0.83 -12.20
C ASP A 24 -3.78 0.09 -10.91
N GLN A 25 -3.85 -1.24 -10.93
CA GLN A 25 -4.23 -2.06 -9.76
C GLN A 25 -3.04 -2.36 -8.85
N VAL A 26 -1.83 -2.47 -9.41
CA VAL A 26 -0.58 -2.83 -8.72
C VAL A 26 0.29 -1.63 -8.35
N GLY A 27 0.10 -0.49 -9.00
CA GLY A 27 0.93 0.69 -8.85
C GLY A 27 0.82 1.38 -7.48
N ILE A 28 1.37 2.59 -7.41
CA ILE A 28 1.34 3.41 -6.20
C ILE A 28 -0.02 4.12 -6.12
N ASP A 29 -0.65 4.05 -4.95
CA ASP A 29 -1.81 4.84 -4.63
C ASP A 29 -1.39 6.30 -4.40
N ARG A 30 -1.82 7.22 -5.28
CA ARG A 30 -1.46 8.64 -5.20
C ARG A 30 -1.89 9.30 -3.90
N ALA A 31 -2.96 8.82 -3.27
CA ALA A 31 -3.47 9.40 -2.03
C ALA A 31 -2.61 9.02 -0.82
N THR A 32 -2.04 7.82 -0.81
CA THR A 32 -1.30 7.28 0.35
C THR A 32 0.21 7.19 0.12
N GLY A 33 0.67 7.29 -1.12
CA GLY A 33 2.06 7.05 -1.51
C GLY A 33 2.50 5.59 -1.38
N ARG A 34 1.61 4.68 -0.99
CA ARG A 34 1.89 3.26 -0.75
C ARG A 34 1.58 2.43 -1.98
N ARG A 35 2.23 1.28 -2.12
CA ARG A 35 1.86 0.29 -3.14
C ARG A 35 0.44 -0.21 -2.87
N LYS A 36 -0.38 -0.33 -3.91
CA LYS A 36 -1.77 -0.82 -3.78
C LYS A 36 -1.81 -2.28 -3.34
N ILE A 37 -0.83 -3.07 -3.79
CA ILE A 37 -0.66 -4.48 -3.41
C ILE A 37 0.77 -4.65 -2.89
N ASN A 38 0.90 -5.36 -1.76
CA ASN A 38 2.16 -5.68 -1.14
C ASN A 38 2.98 -6.62 -2.06
N PRO A 39 4.30 -6.41 -2.20
CA PRO A 39 5.14 -7.28 -3.03
C PRO A 39 5.06 -8.76 -2.65
N LYS A 40 4.87 -9.08 -1.37
CA LYS A 40 4.72 -10.47 -0.91
C LYS A 40 3.42 -11.09 -1.42
N VAL A 41 2.33 -10.33 -1.42
CA VAL A 41 1.02 -10.79 -1.93
C VAL A 41 1.08 -10.99 -3.44
N LEU A 42 1.74 -10.08 -4.18
CA LEU A 42 1.97 -10.27 -5.62
C LEU A 42 2.78 -11.53 -5.91
N GLN A 43 3.82 -11.78 -5.12
CA GLN A 43 4.62 -12.99 -5.26
C GLN A 43 3.77 -14.26 -5.02
N ASN A 44 2.92 -14.25 -4.00
CA ASN A 44 2.00 -15.36 -3.74
C ASN A 44 1.01 -15.58 -4.90
N MET A 45 0.53 -14.51 -5.55
CA MET A 45 -0.34 -14.62 -6.73
C MET A 45 0.38 -15.24 -7.93
N ARG A 46 1.67 -14.90 -8.14
CA ARG A 46 2.50 -15.56 -9.17
C ARG A 46 2.66 -17.04 -8.89
N GLU A 47 2.99 -17.40 -7.65
CA GLU A 47 3.12 -18.78 -7.22
C GLU A 47 1.81 -19.55 -7.38
N TYR A 48 0.68 -18.93 -7.06
CA TYR A 48 -0.64 -19.54 -7.23
C TYR A 48 -0.94 -19.91 -8.70
N ILE A 49 -0.60 -19.02 -9.64
CA ILE A 49 -0.78 -19.26 -11.08
C ILE A 49 0.24 -20.29 -11.59
N LEU A 50 1.49 -20.21 -11.16
CA LEU A 50 2.57 -21.11 -11.59
C LEU A 50 2.42 -22.54 -11.04
N ALA A 51 1.77 -22.70 -9.89
CA ALA A 51 1.46 -24.00 -9.32
C ALA A 51 0.28 -24.71 -10.03
N ALA A 52 -0.23 -24.15 -11.13
CA ALA A 52 -1.34 -24.72 -11.89
C ALA A 52 -0.82 -25.47 -13.10
N ASP A 53 -1.43 -26.61 -13.41
CA ASP A 53 -1.25 -27.26 -14.70
C ASP A 53 -1.80 -26.37 -15.83
N GLU A 54 -1.32 -26.59 -17.05
CA GLU A 54 -1.61 -25.75 -18.22
C GLU A 54 -3.13 -25.63 -18.51
N GLY A 55 -3.91 -26.68 -18.18
CA GLY A 55 -5.37 -26.68 -18.31
C GLY A 55 -6.10 -25.83 -17.26
N GLU A 56 -5.54 -25.64 -16.07
CA GLU A 56 -6.16 -24.89 -14.97
C GLU A 56 -5.66 -23.45 -14.85
N LYS A 57 -4.54 -23.13 -15.50
CA LYS A 57 -3.88 -21.83 -15.40
C LYS A 57 -4.85 -20.67 -15.67
N ARG A 58 -5.65 -20.78 -16.73
CA ARG A 58 -6.69 -19.78 -17.08
C ARG A 58 -7.73 -19.58 -15.98
N VAL A 59 -8.14 -20.66 -15.31
CA VAL A 59 -9.12 -20.59 -14.21
C VAL A 59 -8.52 -19.86 -13.01
N ARG A 60 -7.23 -20.10 -12.71
CA ARG A 60 -6.54 -19.41 -11.61
C ARG A 60 -6.29 -17.94 -11.92
N GLU A 61 -5.93 -17.60 -13.15
CA GLU A 61 -5.84 -16.23 -13.63
C GLU A 61 -7.17 -15.49 -13.42
N GLU A 62 -8.29 -16.10 -13.81
CA GLU A 62 -9.62 -15.51 -13.61
C GLU A 62 -9.98 -15.38 -12.13
N ARG A 63 -9.65 -16.36 -11.30
CA ARG A 63 -9.85 -16.26 -9.83
C ARG A 63 -9.07 -15.12 -9.21
N VAL A 64 -7.82 -14.90 -9.65
CA VAL A 64 -7.00 -13.76 -9.18
C VAL A 64 -7.65 -12.45 -9.61
N ARG A 65 -8.10 -12.34 -10.87
CA ARG A 65 -8.81 -11.16 -11.37
C ARG A 65 -10.07 -10.87 -10.56
N GLN A 66 -10.88 -11.89 -10.31
CA GLN A 66 -12.12 -11.77 -9.53
C GLN A 66 -11.82 -11.35 -8.09
N SER A 67 -10.81 -11.94 -7.46
CA SER A 67 -10.41 -11.60 -6.08
C SER A 67 -10.05 -10.11 -5.95
N ILE A 68 -9.31 -9.55 -6.90
CA ILE A 68 -8.99 -8.11 -6.91
C ILE A 68 -10.25 -7.25 -7.14
N LEU A 69 -11.19 -7.71 -7.98
CA LEU A 69 -12.46 -7.02 -8.20
C LEU A 69 -13.30 -6.97 -6.93
N ASP A 70 -13.35 -8.06 -6.17
CA ASP A 70 -14.09 -8.17 -4.92
C ASP A 70 -13.53 -7.19 -3.89
N PHE A 71 -12.21 -7.10 -3.78
CA PHE A 71 -11.55 -6.11 -2.91
C PHE A 71 -11.72 -4.67 -3.39
N LYS A 72 -12.04 -4.40 -4.66
CA LYS A 72 -12.25 -3.02 -5.14
C LYS A 72 -13.32 -2.27 -4.36
N LYS A 73 -14.35 -2.98 -3.87
CA LYS A 73 -15.47 -2.41 -3.10
C LYS A 73 -15.24 -2.41 -1.59
N ASP A 74 -14.19 -3.07 -1.09
CA ASP A 74 -13.91 -3.19 0.35
C ASP A 74 -12.55 -2.57 0.74
N PRO A 75 -12.54 -1.32 1.24
CA PRO A 75 -11.33 -0.66 1.69
C PRO A 75 -10.65 -1.34 2.89
N ARG A 76 -11.40 -2.07 3.73
CA ARG A 76 -10.84 -2.78 4.89
C ARG A 76 -10.07 -4.00 4.42
N GLY A 77 -10.69 -4.85 3.61
CA GLY A 77 -10.03 -6.00 3.00
C GLY A 77 -8.81 -5.62 2.15
N GLN A 78 -8.83 -4.48 1.45
CA GLN A 78 -7.62 -4.00 0.75
C GLN A 78 -6.44 -3.76 1.70
N LYS A 79 -6.68 -3.12 2.84
CA LYS A 79 -5.61 -2.83 3.81
C LYS A 79 -5.08 -4.11 4.43
N GLU A 80 -5.98 -5.00 4.81
CA GLU A 80 -5.65 -6.24 5.50
C GLU A 80 -5.00 -7.27 4.57
N PHE A 81 -5.64 -7.61 3.45
CA PHE A 81 -5.22 -8.72 2.59
C PHE A 81 -4.29 -8.30 1.45
N LEU A 82 -4.51 -7.13 0.82
CA LEU A 82 -3.67 -6.70 -0.30
C LEU A 82 -2.41 -5.97 0.17
N ARG A 83 -2.52 -5.08 1.17
CA ARG A 83 -1.40 -4.27 1.65
C ARG A 83 -0.67 -4.88 2.85
N LEU A 84 -1.30 -5.82 3.56
CA LEU A 84 -0.79 -6.39 4.82
C LEU A 84 -0.45 -5.28 5.83
N GLU A 85 -1.31 -4.26 5.91
CA GLU A 85 -1.13 -3.15 6.86
C GLU A 85 -1.48 -3.60 8.28
N PRO A 86 -0.66 -3.24 9.30
CA PRO A 86 -1.01 -3.50 10.68
C PRO A 86 -2.23 -2.69 11.08
N ALA A 87 -3.02 -3.23 12.02
CA ALA A 87 -4.14 -2.52 12.59
C ALA A 87 -3.67 -1.19 13.22
N PRO A 88 -4.47 -0.11 13.11
CA PRO A 88 -4.12 1.15 13.73
C PRO A 88 -3.98 0.97 15.24
N VAL A 89 -2.86 1.44 15.79
CA VAL A 89 -2.62 1.45 17.23
C VAL A 89 -3.19 2.74 17.80
N PHE A 90 -4.18 2.62 18.68
CA PHE A 90 -4.72 3.75 19.43
C PHE A 90 -3.91 3.91 20.71
N ILE A 91 -3.22 5.05 20.84
CA ILE A 91 -2.57 5.43 22.09
C ILE A 91 -3.56 6.32 22.86
N SER A 92 -4.09 5.82 23.96
CA SER A 92 -4.94 6.59 24.88
C SER A 92 -4.12 7.40 25.89
N ASP A 93 -2.86 7.03 26.09
CA ASP A 93 -1.98 7.67 27.07
C ASP A 93 -1.29 8.89 26.45
N VAL A 94 -2.03 10.00 26.43
CA VAL A 94 -1.47 11.31 26.12
C VAL A 94 -0.66 11.69 27.35
N ASN A 95 0.67 11.66 27.26
CA ASN A 95 1.55 12.17 28.30
C ASN A 95 1.35 13.69 28.42
N ARG A 96 0.28 14.06 29.15
CA ARG A 96 -0.29 15.41 29.24
C ARG A 96 0.50 16.29 30.20
N GLU A 97 1.55 15.75 30.81
CA GLU A 97 2.21 16.38 31.93
C GLU A 97 3.08 17.58 31.54
N LYS A 98 3.56 17.69 30.29
CA LYS A 98 4.29 18.88 29.82
C LYS A 98 4.05 19.16 28.34
N GLY A 99 3.02 19.95 28.05
CA GLY A 99 2.93 20.66 26.77
C GLY A 99 4.04 21.71 26.64
N LEU A 100 4.37 22.13 25.42
CA LEU A 100 5.31 23.21 25.17
C LEU A 100 4.75 24.52 25.74
N ILE A 101 5.25 24.95 26.90
CA ILE A 101 4.91 26.24 27.50
C ILE A 101 5.70 27.30 26.73
N PHE A 102 5.04 28.03 25.84
CA PHE A 102 5.61 29.25 25.29
C PHE A 102 5.55 30.34 26.35
N ASP A 103 6.70 30.68 26.92
CA ASP A 103 6.82 31.83 27.80
C ASP A 103 6.82 33.12 26.96
N TYR A 104 5.80 33.96 27.16
CA TYR A 104 5.67 35.26 26.51
C TYR A 104 6.21 36.40 27.38
N SER A 105 6.81 36.12 28.54
CA SER A 105 7.29 37.12 29.50
C SER A 105 8.62 37.78 29.10
N GLY A 106 8.70 38.31 27.87
CA GLY A 106 9.93 38.99 27.42
C GLY A 106 9.83 39.76 26.12
N LYS A 107 8.65 40.30 25.77
CA LYS A 107 8.51 41.20 24.63
C LYS A 107 7.65 42.42 24.97
N ASP A 108 8.09 43.19 25.97
CA ASP A 108 8.03 44.64 25.83
C ASP A 108 9.07 45.01 24.77
N ILE A 109 8.67 44.89 23.50
CA ILE A 109 9.42 45.53 22.43
C ILE A 109 9.18 47.03 22.66
N GLU A 110 10.15 47.66 23.29
CA GLU A 110 10.35 49.10 23.32
C GLU A 110 10.28 49.61 21.86
N LYS A 111 9.09 50.05 21.44
CA LYS A 111 8.87 50.72 20.16
C LYS A 111 8.34 52.11 20.43
N ALA A 112 9.25 53.06 20.24
CA ALA A 112 9.07 54.38 19.65
C ALA A 112 8.11 55.37 20.33
N SER A 113 8.72 56.37 20.99
CA SER A 113 8.34 57.78 20.86
C SER A 113 9.60 58.64 20.93
#